data_AF-A0A7X1SRY8-F1
#
_entry.id   AF-A0A7X1SRY8-F1
#
_cell.length_a   1.000
_cell.length_b   1.000
_cell.length_c   1.000
_cell.angle_alpha   90.00
_cell.angle_beta   90.00
_cell.angle_gamma   90.00
#
_symmetry.space_group_name_H-M   'P 1'
#
loop_
_entity.id
_entity.type
_entity.pdbx_description
1 polymer ?
#
loop_
_entity_poly.entity_id
_entity_poly.type
_entity_poly.pdbx_seq_one_letter_code
_entity_poly.pdbx_strand_id
1 'polypeptide(L)'
;MRDRCSSRLPSRSNRRCGISRASIHSVPTASPRPSESRLVRVLRHVLDVGLRHKRAVAAGTVVLLLLVCGGFTFVDQQFFPLSDRPEVMVDVAMPPGTSLDETSRAVAALERQIAGQAALRHMETHIGDSAPRFYLPYSPATPSTSHAMRLFVATDLHGREELIRAIEALPLPVEVHLHVQRFSLGPTVDFPVRTCRIVCPVQKQYGCLASV
;
A
#
# COMPACT_ATOMS: atom_id res chain seq x y z
N MET A 1 81.48 54.49 -60.83
CA MET A 1 81.06 55.92 -60.98
C MET A 1 79.83 56.12 -60.11
N ARG A 2 80.03 56.53 -58.86
CA ARG A 2 79.80 57.88 -58.30
C ARG A 2 78.31 58.22 -58.03
N ASP A 3 78.02 58.26 -56.74
CA ASP A 3 77.27 59.30 -56.02
C ASP A 3 75.80 59.59 -56.38
N ARG A 4 74.88 59.19 -55.48
CA ARG A 4 74.33 60.15 -54.50
C ARG A 4 73.38 59.50 -53.49
N CYS A 5 73.82 59.50 -52.24
CA CYS A 5 72.97 59.45 -51.06
C CYS A 5 72.67 60.92 -50.68
N SER A 6 71.40 61.32 -50.56
CA SER A 6 71.02 62.54 -49.83
C SER A 6 69.52 62.58 -49.50
N SER A 7 69.27 62.37 -48.21
CA SER A 7 68.35 63.11 -47.35
C SER A 7 66.90 63.38 -47.81
N ARG A 8 65.95 62.68 -47.14
CA ARG A 8 64.84 63.31 -46.39
C ARG A 8 64.03 62.24 -45.64
N LEU A 9 64.21 62.21 -44.32
CA LEU A 9 63.19 61.74 -43.36
C LEU A 9 62.09 62.81 -43.29
N PRO A 10 60.83 62.43 -43.00
CA PRO A 10 60.42 62.57 -41.60
C PRO A 10 59.48 61.48 -41.05
N SER A 11 59.64 61.29 -39.74
CA SER A 11 58.65 61.01 -38.68
C SER A 11 57.76 59.76 -38.75
N ARG A 12 58.09 58.83 -37.83
CA ARG A 12 57.19 58.24 -36.83
C ARG A 12 55.74 57.95 -37.26
N SER A 13 55.44 56.67 -37.43
CA SER A 13 54.14 56.13 -36.97
C SER A 13 54.28 54.64 -36.69
N ASN A 14 54.51 54.36 -35.41
CA ASN A 14 54.41 53.07 -34.76
C ASN A 14 52.98 52.51 -34.93
N ARG A 15 52.73 51.74 -36.00
CA ARG A 15 51.53 50.91 -36.10
C ARG A 15 51.88 49.48 -35.72
N ARG A 16 51.78 49.25 -34.40
CA ARG A 16 51.52 47.94 -33.81
C ARG A 16 50.50 47.22 -34.67
N CYS A 17 50.83 46.00 -35.08
CA CYS A 17 49.90 45.04 -35.62
C CYS A 17 48.79 44.85 -34.58
N GLY A 18 47.68 45.59 -34.74
CA GLY A 18 46.49 45.42 -33.94
C GLY A 18 45.90 44.08 -34.30
N ILE A 19 45.80 43.20 -33.31
CA ILE A 19 44.98 42.00 -33.38
C ILE A 19 43.57 42.49 -33.69
N SER A 20 43.21 42.43 -34.97
CA SER A 20 41.88 42.74 -35.46
C SER A 20 40.93 41.81 -34.73
N ARG A 21 39.96 42.39 -34.01
CA ARG A 21 38.84 41.66 -33.42
C ARG A 21 38.29 40.71 -34.49
N ALA A 22 38.52 39.42 -34.30
CA ALA A 22 37.78 38.40 -35.03
C ALA A 22 36.31 38.64 -34.73
N SER A 23 35.59 39.08 -35.76
CA SER A 23 34.15 39.25 -35.74
C SER A 23 33.53 37.99 -35.19
N ILE A 24 32.94 38.09 -34.00
CA ILE A 24 32.08 37.04 -33.46
C ILE A 24 30.99 36.86 -34.50
N HIS A 25 31.02 35.71 -35.16
CA HIS A 25 30.04 35.32 -36.16
C HIS A 25 28.67 35.41 -35.49
N SER A 26 27.87 36.41 -35.87
CA SER A 26 26.50 36.54 -35.41
C SER A 26 25.75 35.30 -35.87
N VAL A 27 25.26 34.52 -34.91
CA VAL A 27 24.31 33.44 -35.16
C VAL A 27 23.07 34.09 -35.76
N PRO A 28 22.63 33.74 -36.98
CA PRO A 28 21.43 34.30 -37.56
C PRO A 28 20.22 33.80 -36.76
N THR A 29 19.61 34.69 -35.99
CA THR A 29 18.34 34.46 -35.31
C THR A 29 17.19 34.83 -36.22
N ALA A 30 16.64 33.85 -36.95
CA ALA A 30 15.21 33.72 -37.23
C ALA A 30 14.98 32.71 -38.37
N SER A 31 14.53 31.50 -38.02
CA SER A 31 13.74 30.68 -38.95
C SER A 31 12.26 31.09 -38.83
N PRO A 32 11.49 31.10 -39.94
CA PRO A 32 10.08 31.47 -39.91
C PRO A 32 9.30 30.44 -39.08
N ARG A 33 8.67 30.90 -37.99
CA ARG A 33 7.92 30.02 -37.09
C ARG A 33 6.62 29.58 -37.78
N PRO A 34 6.33 28.27 -37.88
CA PRO A 34 5.02 27.82 -38.35
C PRO A 34 3.92 28.38 -37.45
N SER A 35 2.73 28.62 -38.02
CA SER A 35 1.58 29.24 -37.34
C SER A 35 1.38 28.64 -35.95
N GLU A 36 1.59 29.45 -34.92
CA GLU A 36 1.56 28.96 -33.55
C GLU A 36 0.16 28.47 -33.20
N SER A 37 0.03 27.18 -32.95
CA SER A 37 -1.20 26.61 -32.41
C SER A 37 -1.54 27.34 -31.10
N ARG A 38 -2.84 27.45 -30.77
CA ARG A 38 -3.30 28.10 -29.54
C ARG A 38 -2.56 27.56 -28.30
N LEU A 39 -2.20 26.28 -28.34
CA LEU A 39 -1.45 25.56 -27.32
C LEU A 39 -0.03 26.09 -27.12
N VAL A 40 0.69 26.42 -28.20
CA VAL A 40 2.05 27.02 -28.13
C VAL A 40 2.00 28.42 -27.52
N ARG A 41 0.96 29.21 -27.82
CA ARG A 41 0.79 30.55 -27.26
C ARG A 41 0.51 30.51 -25.76
N VAL A 42 -0.35 29.59 -25.32
CA VAL A 42 -0.65 29.36 -23.90
C VAL A 42 0.60 28.88 -23.15
N LEU A 43 1.33 27.91 -23.71
CA LEU A 43 2.55 27.39 -23.09
C LEU A 43 3.59 28.50 -22.87
N ARG A 44 3.82 29.36 -23.88
CA ARG A 44 4.74 30.48 -23.75
C ARG A 44 4.30 31.50 -22.72
N HIS A 45 2.99 31.76 -22.62
CA HIS A 45 2.46 32.66 -21.61
C HIS A 45 2.67 32.10 -20.19
N VAL A 46 2.41 30.81 -19.97
CA VAL A 46 2.67 30.12 -18.69
C VAL A 46 4.17 30.14 -18.35
N LEU A 47 5.04 29.94 -19.34
CA LEU A 47 6.49 29.96 -19.14
C LEU A 47 7.00 31.37 -18.78
N ASP A 48 6.56 32.40 -19.50
CA ASP A 48 6.93 33.79 -19.21
C ASP A 48 6.47 34.22 -17.80
N VAL A 49 5.25 33.84 -17.41
CA VAL A 49 4.73 34.11 -16.07
C VAL A 49 5.51 33.35 -15.00
N GLY A 50 5.83 32.08 -15.26
CA GLY A 50 6.61 31.23 -14.35
C GLY A 50 8.04 31.72 -14.15
N LEU A 51 8.72 32.17 -15.22
CA LEU A 51 10.07 32.71 -15.15
C LEU A 51 10.12 34.08 -14.45
N ARG A 52 9.11 34.93 -14.65
CA ARG A 52 9.00 36.22 -13.94
C ARG A 52 8.75 36.04 -12.44
N HIS A 53 7.97 35.04 -12.04
CA HIS A 53 7.61 34.77 -10.64
C HIS A 53 8.34 33.56 -10.05
N LYS A 54 9.62 33.38 -10.39
CA LYS A 54 10.44 32.21 -9.97
C LYS A 54 10.37 31.88 -8.47
N ARG A 55 10.27 32.89 -7.60
CA ARG A 55 10.14 32.70 -6.14
C ARG A 55 8.76 32.17 -5.74
N ALA A 56 7.69 32.65 -6.38
CA ALA A 56 6.33 32.18 -6.12
C ALA A 56 6.13 30.75 -6.63
N VAL A 57 6.71 30.42 -7.79
CA VAL A 57 6.71 29.04 -8.31
C VAL A 57 7.47 28.11 -7.37
N ALA A 58 8.68 28.50 -6.93
CA ALA A 58 9.45 27.71 -5.98
C ALA A 58 8.71 27.50 -4.65
N ALA A 59 8.11 28.56 -4.09
CA ALA A 59 7.31 28.46 -2.87
C ALA A 59 6.08 27.57 -3.08
N GLY A 60 5.39 27.69 -4.22
CA GLY A 60 4.25 26.85 -4.58
C GLY A 60 4.61 25.37 -4.66
N THR A 61 5.76 25.03 -5.26
CA THR A 61 6.24 23.64 -5.32
C THR A 61 6.56 23.10 -3.93
N VAL A 62 7.18 23.90 -3.05
CA VAL A 62 7.47 23.50 -1.67
C VAL A 62 6.19 23.28 -0.87
N VAL A 63 5.21 24.18 -1.00
CA VAL A 63 3.90 24.04 -0.34
C VAL A 63 3.18 22.79 -0.83
N LEU A 64 3.16 22.55 -2.15
CA LEU A 64 2.55 21.36 -2.72
C LEU A 64 3.24 20.08 -2.24
N LEU A 65 4.57 20.09 -2.16
CA LEU A 65 5.33 18.96 -1.62
C LEU A 65 4.95 18.67 -0.16
N LEU A 66 4.90 19.70 0.69
CA LEU A 66 4.50 19.55 2.09
C LEU A 66 3.06 19.05 2.23
N LEU A 67 2.15 19.52 1.39
CA LEU A 67 0.76 19.09 1.37
C LEU A 67 0.64 17.61 0.99
N VAL A 68 1.40 17.17 -0.02
CA VAL A 68 1.44 15.76 -0.42
C VAL A 68 2.06 14.90 0.68
N CYS A 69 3.19 15.31 1.27
CA CYS A 69 3.81 14.60 2.39
C CYS A 69 2.88 14.49 3.60
N GLY A 70 2.15 15.55 3.94
CA GLY A 70 1.12 15.51 4.98
C GLY A 70 -0.08 14.65 4.59
N GLY A 71 -0.46 14.62 3.31
CA GLY A 71 -1.51 13.72 2.81
C GLY A 71 -1.15 12.26 2.95
N PHE A 72 0.11 11.90 2.70
CA PHE A 72 0.60 10.53 2.84
C PHE A 72 0.50 9.97 4.27
N THR A 73 0.47 10.81 5.31
CA THR A 73 0.29 10.33 6.69
C THR A 73 -1.14 9.87 6.99
N PHE A 74 -2.11 10.20 6.13
CA PHE A 74 -3.50 9.76 6.26
C PHE A 74 -3.81 8.49 5.45
N VAL A 75 -2.82 7.95 4.72
CA VAL A 75 -3.01 6.72 3.95
C VAL A 75 -2.74 5.53 4.84
N ASP A 76 -3.78 4.74 5.12
CA ASP A 76 -3.64 3.48 5.85
C ASP A 76 -2.71 2.52 5.10
N GLN A 77 -1.68 2.03 5.79
CA GLN A 77 -0.71 1.11 5.23
C GLN A 77 -1.25 -0.33 5.27
N GLN A 78 -1.99 -0.72 4.23
CA GLN A 78 -2.42 -2.10 4.06
C GLN A 78 -1.35 -2.92 3.32
N PHE A 79 -0.68 -3.83 4.03
CA PHE A 79 0.39 -4.67 3.46
C PHE A 79 -0.10 -5.59 2.34
N PHE A 80 -1.30 -6.16 2.49
CA PHE A 80 -1.92 -7.03 1.50
C PHE A 80 -3.44 -6.81 1.50
N PRO A 81 -4.07 -6.67 0.32
CA PRO A 81 -5.52 -6.70 0.24
C PRO A 81 -6.05 -8.07 0.66
N LEU A 82 -7.27 -8.05 1.21
CA LEU A 82 -8.05 -9.26 1.45
C LEU A 82 -8.35 -9.94 0.11
N SER A 83 -8.43 -11.27 0.11
CA SER A 83 -8.73 -12.02 -1.12
C SER A 83 -10.15 -11.71 -1.60
N ASP A 84 -10.32 -11.73 -2.92
CA ASP A 84 -11.59 -11.71 -3.66
C ASP A 84 -12.31 -13.07 -3.67
N ARG A 85 -11.96 -13.96 -2.74
CA ARG A 85 -12.59 -15.28 -2.58
C ARG A 85 -13.91 -15.16 -1.82
N PRO A 86 -14.99 -15.84 -2.25
CA PRO A 86 -16.26 -15.87 -1.53
C PRO A 86 -16.23 -16.82 -0.31
N GLU A 87 -15.10 -17.47 -0.06
CA GLU A 87 -14.92 -18.36 1.09
C GLU A 87 -14.67 -17.55 2.38
N VAL A 88 -15.16 -18.07 3.53
CA VAL A 88 -14.92 -17.56 4.88
C VAL A 88 -14.57 -18.73 5.79
N MET A 89 -13.50 -18.58 6.57
CA MET A 89 -13.09 -19.56 7.56
C MET A 89 -13.51 -19.09 8.95
N VAL A 90 -14.05 -19.99 9.75
CA VAL A 90 -14.45 -19.71 11.13
C VAL A 90 -13.88 -20.80 12.02
N ASP A 91 -12.95 -20.40 12.87
CA ASP A 91 -12.42 -21.26 13.93
C ASP A 91 -13.29 -21.11 15.18
N VAL A 92 -13.67 -22.25 15.75
CA VAL A 92 -14.48 -22.37 16.95
C VAL A 92 -13.58 -22.94 18.04
N ALA A 93 -13.23 -22.11 19.01
CA ALA A 93 -12.44 -22.50 20.17
C ALA A 93 -13.33 -22.58 21.42
N MET A 94 -13.30 -23.72 22.08
CA MET A 94 -13.97 -23.98 23.36
C MET A 94 -12.93 -24.18 24.48
N PRO A 95 -13.33 -24.12 25.76
CA PRO A 95 -12.40 -24.31 26.87
C PRO A 95 -11.70 -25.69 26.81
N PRO A 96 -10.44 -25.77 27.25
CA PRO A 96 -9.73 -27.03 27.28
C PRO A 96 -10.43 -28.01 28.22
N GLY A 97 -10.64 -29.25 27.75
CA GLY A 97 -11.35 -30.30 28.50
C GLY A 97 -12.80 -30.52 28.08
N THR A 98 -13.34 -29.72 27.15
CA THR A 98 -14.65 -29.98 26.53
C THR A 98 -14.62 -31.30 25.75
N SER A 99 -15.69 -32.08 25.91
CA SER A 99 -15.86 -33.35 25.21
C SER A 99 -16.17 -33.11 23.72
N LEU A 100 -15.78 -34.06 22.85
CA LEU A 100 -16.03 -33.96 21.41
C LEU A 100 -17.53 -33.82 21.08
N ASP A 101 -18.39 -34.50 21.86
CA ASP A 101 -19.85 -34.44 21.73
C ASP A 101 -20.42 -33.08 22.11
N GLU A 102 -19.85 -32.39 23.10
CA GLU A 102 -20.24 -31.01 23.42
C GLU A 102 -19.85 -30.05 22.31
N THR A 103 -18.63 -30.16 21.81
CA THR A 103 -18.16 -29.38 20.65
C THR A 103 -19.05 -29.62 19.44
N SER A 104 -19.39 -30.89 19.15
CA SER A 104 -20.29 -31.24 18.05
C SER A 104 -21.68 -30.61 18.21
N ARG A 105 -22.25 -30.62 19.43
CA ARG A 105 -23.55 -29.99 19.71
C ARG A 105 -23.51 -28.47 19.55
N ALA A 106 -22.45 -27.81 20.03
CA ALA A 106 -22.28 -26.36 19.89
C ALA A 106 -22.15 -25.97 18.41
N VAL A 107 -21.32 -26.72 17.67
CA VAL A 107 -21.11 -26.52 16.24
C VAL A 107 -22.40 -26.77 15.44
N ALA A 108 -23.17 -27.81 15.75
CA ALA A 108 -24.46 -28.08 15.11
C ALA A 108 -25.54 -27.03 15.45
N ALA A 109 -25.45 -26.36 16.61
CA ALA A 109 -26.31 -25.22 16.92
C ALA A 109 -25.96 -24.01 16.04
N LEU A 110 -24.67 -23.73 15.87
CA LEU A 110 -24.16 -22.68 14.98
C LEU A 110 -24.59 -22.92 13.52
N GLU A 111 -24.48 -24.16 13.03
CA GLU A 111 -24.95 -24.56 11.70
C GLU A 111 -26.43 -24.24 11.48
N ARG A 112 -27.28 -24.61 12.43
CA ARG A 112 -28.73 -24.41 12.31
C ARG A 112 -29.10 -22.92 12.24
N GLN A 113 -28.34 -22.06 12.91
CA GLN A 113 -28.56 -20.61 12.83
C GLN A 113 -28.13 -20.02 11.49
N ILE A 114 -27.10 -20.59 10.84
CA ILE A 114 -26.52 -20.07 9.59
C ILE A 114 -27.17 -20.69 8.34
N ALA A 115 -27.70 -21.92 8.44
CA ALA A 115 -28.27 -22.67 7.31
C ALA A 115 -29.44 -21.96 6.59
N GLY A 116 -30.10 -20.98 7.22
CA GLY A 116 -31.18 -20.20 6.62
C GLY A 116 -30.75 -18.98 5.81
N GLN A 117 -29.45 -18.67 5.73
CA GLN A 117 -28.98 -17.47 5.05
C GLN A 117 -28.89 -17.67 3.53
N ALA A 118 -29.52 -16.77 2.77
CA ALA A 118 -29.52 -16.81 1.31
C ALA A 118 -28.11 -16.64 0.70
N ALA A 119 -27.19 -16.01 1.43
CA ALA A 119 -25.80 -15.83 1.02
C ALA A 119 -24.95 -17.11 1.09
N LEU A 120 -25.44 -18.18 1.73
CA LEU A 120 -24.70 -19.43 1.91
C LEU A 120 -24.89 -20.37 0.71
N ARG A 121 -23.79 -20.79 0.09
CA ARG A 121 -23.80 -21.77 -1.01
C ARG A 121 -23.39 -23.16 -0.55
N HIS A 122 -22.31 -23.26 0.21
CA HIS A 122 -21.79 -24.54 0.73
C HIS A 122 -21.16 -24.33 2.09
N MET A 123 -21.13 -25.37 2.89
CA MET A 123 -20.59 -25.32 4.24
C MET A 123 -19.93 -26.65 4.58
N GLU A 124 -18.71 -26.59 5.11
CA GLU A 124 -17.95 -27.76 5.56
C GLU A 124 -17.53 -27.59 7.02
N THR A 125 -17.44 -28.73 7.70
CA THR A 125 -17.23 -28.81 9.14
C THR A 125 -16.16 -29.83 9.48
N HIS A 126 -15.19 -29.42 10.28
CA HIS A 126 -14.21 -30.29 10.89
C HIS A 126 -14.30 -30.14 12.41
N ILE A 127 -14.58 -31.23 13.12
CA ILE A 127 -14.73 -31.26 14.59
C ILE A 127 -13.61 -32.10 15.17
N GLY A 128 -12.90 -31.60 16.17
CA GLY A 128 -11.77 -32.29 16.78
C GLY A 128 -10.44 -32.09 16.05
N ASP A 129 -10.48 -31.60 14.81
CA ASP A 129 -9.34 -31.27 13.97
C ASP A 129 -9.70 -30.07 13.08
N SER A 130 -8.68 -29.48 12.47
CA SER A 130 -8.83 -28.44 11.44
C SER A 130 -8.95 -29.07 10.05
N ALA A 131 -9.41 -28.32 9.05
CA ALA A 131 -9.31 -28.81 7.68
C ALA A 131 -7.85 -29.06 7.29
N PRO A 132 -7.57 -30.00 6.38
CA PRO A 132 -6.23 -30.13 5.81
C PRO A 132 -5.79 -28.83 5.15
N ARG A 133 -4.48 -28.61 5.01
CA ARG A 133 -3.94 -27.40 4.38
C ARG A 133 -4.44 -27.27 2.92
N PHE A 134 -5.41 -26.41 2.68
CA PHE A 134 -6.03 -26.20 1.36
C PHE A 134 -5.62 -24.89 0.66
N TYR A 135 -5.04 -23.93 1.39
CA TYR A 135 -4.43 -22.71 0.82
C TYR A 135 -3.06 -22.44 1.47
N LEU A 136 -2.14 -21.86 0.70
CA LEU A 136 -0.71 -21.72 1.07
C LEU A 136 -0.46 -21.12 2.46
N PRO A 137 -1.07 -19.97 2.82
CA PRO A 137 -0.85 -19.38 4.13
C PRO A 137 -1.65 -20.09 5.25
N TYR A 138 -2.50 -21.05 4.96
CA TYR A 138 -3.20 -21.76 6.03
C TYR A 138 -2.26 -22.61 6.87
N SER A 139 -2.34 -22.47 8.19
CA SER A 139 -1.75 -23.42 9.12
C SER A 139 -2.86 -24.10 9.90
N PRO A 140 -3.11 -25.41 9.70
CA PRO A 140 -4.11 -26.12 10.49
C PRO A 140 -3.73 -26.07 11.97
N ALA A 141 -4.73 -25.85 12.83
CA ALA A 141 -4.53 -25.89 14.28
C ALA A 141 -4.27 -27.33 14.74
N THR A 142 -3.65 -27.47 15.91
CA THR A 142 -3.42 -28.79 16.54
C THR A 142 -4.74 -29.50 16.81
N PRO A 143 -4.87 -30.81 16.49
CA PRO A 143 -6.07 -31.58 16.79
C PRO A 143 -6.39 -31.56 18.29
N SER A 144 -7.62 -31.19 18.64
CA SER A 144 -8.10 -31.17 20.02
C SER A 144 -9.63 -31.28 20.08
N THR A 145 -10.17 -31.94 21.10
CA THR A 145 -11.63 -32.15 21.23
C THR A 145 -12.41 -30.87 21.44
N SER A 146 -11.76 -29.81 21.93
CA SER A 146 -12.32 -28.49 22.18
C SER A 146 -12.14 -27.51 21.01
N HIS A 147 -11.72 -27.98 19.83
CA HIS A 147 -11.56 -27.17 18.64
C HIS A 147 -12.40 -27.72 17.48
N ALA A 148 -12.99 -26.81 16.71
CA ALA A 148 -13.63 -27.13 15.45
C ALA A 148 -13.37 -26.01 14.44
N MET A 149 -13.21 -26.38 13.18
CA MET A 149 -13.01 -25.45 12.09
C MET A 149 -14.16 -25.58 11.10
N ARG A 150 -14.67 -24.43 10.64
CA ARG A 150 -15.75 -24.36 9.68
C ARG A 150 -15.35 -23.54 8.47
N LEU A 151 -15.69 -24.04 7.29
CA LEU A 151 -15.50 -23.34 6.04
C LEU A 151 -16.88 -23.05 5.44
N PHE A 152 -17.20 -21.77 5.27
CA PHE A 152 -18.41 -21.33 4.60
C PHE A 152 -18.04 -20.79 3.22
N VAL A 153 -18.81 -21.17 2.20
CA VAL A 153 -18.67 -20.66 0.84
C VAL A 153 -19.90 -19.81 0.56
N ALA A 154 -19.69 -18.51 0.36
CA ALA A 154 -20.74 -17.58 -0.02
C ALA A 154 -21.07 -17.67 -1.52
N THR A 155 -22.19 -17.09 -1.92
CA THR A 155 -22.59 -16.94 -3.33
C THR A 155 -21.69 -15.95 -4.08
N ASP A 156 -21.35 -14.84 -3.44
CA ASP A 156 -20.61 -13.72 -4.01
C ASP A 156 -19.85 -12.94 -2.92
N LEU A 157 -19.11 -11.89 -3.34
CA LEU A 157 -18.33 -11.06 -2.43
C LEU A 157 -19.19 -10.24 -1.46
N HIS A 158 -20.39 -9.84 -1.89
CA HIS A 158 -21.32 -9.10 -1.03
C HIS A 158 -21.93 -10.01 0.03
N GLY A 159 -22.43 -11.17 -0.40
CA GLY A 159 -22.97 -12.21 0.47
C GLY A 159 -21.93 -12.72 1.47
N ARG A 160 -20.64 -12.72 1.12
CA ARG A 160 -19.56 -13.00 2.08
C ARG A 160 -19.56 -12.01 3.25
N GLU A 161 -19.61 -10.70 2.97
CA GLU A 161 -19.62 -9.67 4.01
C GLU A 161 -20.94 -9.62 4.79
N GLU A 162 -22.05 -10.03 4.17
CA GLU A 162 -23.31 -10.26 4.89
C GLU A 162 -23.20 -11.45 5.84
N LEU A 163 -22.62 -12.56 5.38
CA LEU A 163 -22.42 -13.77 6.16
C LEU A 163 -21.47 -13.51 7.34
N ILE A 164 -20.37 -12.78 7.14
CA ILE A 164 -19.46 -12.39 8.22
C ILE A 164 -20.20 -11.58 9.29
N ARG A 165 -20.94 -10.54 8.87
CA ARG A 165 -21.74 -9.73 9.79
C ARG A 165 -22.78 -10.55 10.53
N ALA A 166 -23.41 -11.50 9.84
CA ALA A 166 -24.41 -12.36 10.45
C ALA A 166 -23.79 -13.31 11.48
N ILE A 167 -22.60 -13.87 11.21
CA ILE A 167 -21.85 -14.73 12.14
C ILE A 167 -21.37 -13.96 13.37
N GLU A 168 -20.83 -12.75 13.17
CA GLU A 168 -20.38 -11.87 14.26
C GLU A 168 -21.54 -11.38 15.14
N ALA A 169 -22.75 -11.28 14.58
CA ALA A 169 -23.96 -10.89 15.30
C ALA A 169 -24.62 -12.05 16.07
N LEU A 170 -24.13 -13.29 15.95
CA LEU A 170 -24.75 -14.42 16.63
C LEU A 170 -24.56 -14.31 18.15
N PRO A 171 -25.63 -14.54 18.94
CA PRO A 171 -25.52 -14.63 20.38
C PRO A 171 -24.81 -15.94 20.75
N LEU A 172 -23.52 -15.83 21.06
CA LEU A 172 -22.70 -16.97 21.45
C LEU A 172 -22.76 -17.20 22.96
N PRO A 173 -22.73 -18.47 23.42
CA PRO A 173 -22.44 -18.78 24.81
C PRO A 173 -21.06 -18.24 25.19
N VAL A 174 -20.89 -17.82 26.45
CA VAL A 174 -19.63 -17.22 26.96
C VAL A 174 -18.42 -18.14 26.80
N GLU A 175 -18.61 -19.45 26.72
CA GLU A 175 -17.54 -20.43 26.50
C GLU A 175 -17.10 -20.58 25.03
N VAL A 176 -17.90 -20.14 24.05
CA VAL A 176 -17.58 -20.35 22.64
C VAL A 176 -16.93 -19.11 22.07
N HIS A 177 -15.64 -19.23 21.76
CA HIS A 177 -14.89 -18.19 21.06
C HIS A 177 -14.90 -18.48 19.56
N LEU A 178 -15.55 -17.60 18.80
CA LEU A 178 -15.50 -17.62 17.33
C LEU A 178 -14.41 -16.69 16.84
N HIS A 179 -13.63 -17.18 15.88
CA HIS A 179 -12.64 -16.39 15.18
C HIS A 179 -12.90 -16.47 13.68
N VAL A 180 -13.37 -15.35 13.10
CA VAL A 180 -13.73 -15.26 11.69
C VAL A 180 -12.54 -14.74 10.89
N GLN A 181 -12.04 -15.55 9.95
CA GLN A 181 -10.92 -15.22 9.09
C GLN A 181 -11.37 -15.10 7.62
N ARG A 182 -10.93 -14.01 7.00
CA ARG A 182 -10.97 -13.82 5.55
C ARG A 182 -9.68 -14.39 4.96
N PHE A 183 -9.77 -14.98 3.78
CA PHE A 183 -8.57 -15.44 3.07
C PHE A 183 -7.67 -14.25 2.73
N SER A 184 -6.39 -14.36 3.09
CA SER A 184 -5.36 -13.40 2.69
C SER A 184 -4.46 -14.01 1.61
N LEU A 185 -3.94 -13.15 0.73
CA LEU A 185 -3.01 -13.54 -0.34
C LEU A 185 -1.53 -13.50 0.11
N GLY A 186 -1.28 -13.08 1.36
CA GLY A 186 0.04 -12.91 1.95
C GLY A 186 0.25 -13.85 3.14
N PRO A 187 1.34 -13.68 3.91
CA PRO A 187 1.51 -14.40 5.17
C PRO A 187 0.29 -14.15 6.07
N THR A 188 -0.33 -15.22 6.53
CA THR A 188 -1.45 -15.20 7.48
C THR A 188 -0.96 -14.63 8.80
N VAL A 189 -1.67 -13.61 9.26
CA VAL A 189 -1.63 -13.21 10.66
C VAL A 189 -2.92 -13.73 11.28
N ASP A 190 -2.84 -14.76 12.12
CA ASP A 190 -4.06 -15.32 12.75
C ASP A 190 -4.81 -14.24 13.54
N PHE A 191 -4.10 -13.26 14.08
CA PHE A 191 -4.69 -12.09 14.72
C PHE A 191 -4.01 -10.83 14.16
N PRO A 192 -4.77 -9.83 13.68
CA PRO A 192 -4.20 -8.61 13.11
C PRO A 192 -3.40 -7.79 14.15
N VAL A 193 -3.69 -7.96 15.45
CA VAL A 193 -2.93 -7.37 16.55
C VAL A 193 -2.42 -8.48 17.49
N ARG A 194 -1.13 -8.84 17.37
CA ARG A 194 -0.43 -9.72 18.33
C ARG A 194 0.44 -8.86 19.25
N THR A 195 -0.18 -8.06 20.11
CA THR A 195 0.54 -6.92 20.72
C THR A 195 1.23 -7.21 22.05
N CYS A 196 1.06 -8.36 22.69
CA CYS A 196 1.76 -8.64 23.95
C CYS A 196 2.33 -10.05 24.02
N ARG A 197 3.61 -10.20 23.67
CA ARG A 197 4.39 -11.37 24.09
C ARG A 197 4.84 -11.16 25.53
N ILE A 198 4.13 -11.76 26.47
CA ILE A 198 4.54 -11.80 27.88
C ILE A 198 5.66 -12.84 28.00
N VAL A 199 6.91 -12.40 28.15
CA VAL A 199 8.05 -13.29 28.40
C VAL A 199 8.24 -13.40 29.90
N CYS A 200 7.70 -14.46 30.50
CA CYS A 200 7.95 -14.78 31.92
C CYS A 200 9.08 -15.81 32.05
N PRO A 201 10.12 -15.54 32.85
CA PRO A 201 11.24 -16.48 33.07
C PRO A 201 10.91 -17.64 34.03
N VAL A 202 9.71 -17.68 34.65
CA VAL A 202 9.35 -18.68 35.68
C VAL A 202 7.98 -19.31 35.40
N GLN A 203 7.93 -20.64 35.33
CA GLN A 203 6.78 -21.42 34.86
C GLN A 203 5.61 -21.59 35.86
N LYS A 204 5.74 -21.11 37.10
CA LYS A 204 4.80 -21.45 38.19
C LYS A 204 3.59 -20.51 38.35
N GLN A 205 3.42 -19.48 37.51
CA GLN A 205 2.45 -18.39 37.73
C GLN A 205 1.47 -18.16 36.56
N TYR A 206 1.19 -19.17 35.74
CA TYR A 206 0.36 -19.00 34.53
C TYR A 206 -1.16 -19.11 34.71
N GLY A 207 -1.68 -19.28 35.93
CA GLY A 207 -3.12 -19.38 36.15
C GLY A 207 -3.89 -18.05 36.14
N CYS A 208 -3.21 -16.90 36.20
CA CYS A 208 -3.87 -15.63 36.60
C CYS A 208 -3.80 -14.49 35.55
N LEU A 209 -3.06 -14.64 34.45
CA LEU A 209 -2.76 -13.52 33.54
C LEU A 209 -3.23 -13.71 32.09
N ALA A 210 -3.88 -14.83 31.76
CA ALA A 210 -4.43 -15.10 30.42
C ALA A 210 -5.92 -14.74 30.27
N SER A 211 -6.53 -14.12 31.30
CA SER A 211 -7.96 -13.80 31.37
C SER A 211 -8.28 -12.30 31.26
N VAL A 212 -7.44 -11.52 30.57
CA VAL A 212 -7.69 -10.08 30.31
C VAL A 212 -7.51 -9.79 28.83
#